data_AF-K9X8H2-F1
#
_entry.id   AF-K9X8H2-F1
#
_cell.length_a   1.000
_cell.length_b   1.000
_cell.length_c   1.000
_cell.angle_alpha   90.00
_cell.angle_beta   90.00
_cell.angle_gamma   90.00
#
_symmetry.space_group_name_H-M   'P 1'
#
loop_
_entity.id
_entity.type
_entity.pdbx_description
1 polymer ?
#
loop_
_entity_poly.entity_id
_entity_poly.type
_entity_poly.pdbx_seq_one_letter_code
_entity_poly.pdbx_strand_id
1 'polypeptide(L)'
;MMSVLTHLLPDSTNLKLESWIVDETKTQIKLIVSVIKPVVNCPVCNQPTHKIHSRYERKLADLPLSDYSISLQLRVRKFFCINTLCKRRIFTERLTNLTVPWARRTLRLAQRLSAIGLANGGAAGVRLSEQLGLKVSRNTLLKLVRSIPLPLIVTPHTLGVDDFCFRKCKTYGTALIDLENSRPIALLKDAKAETLAEWLKAHPGVKVVSRDRSKVYESGIRQGSPEAIHVADRFHLLQNLAETLNQVFATHHQTLKAVDEAYNLSSVTQTDGSVVVRVPRPSRQQQALQLVEQRRARRVAIHQQVWDLHHQGWSAKAIARQVGIGVTSVFRYLRSPTLPETTGRRSRGRSILVPYQEYILRRWNEGCHEGLILFKEIQQQGYKGSYDTVARYTRCIRTAQGIKPRKRHLVKSLPKVTQPKKLCLTPRRAVWLVLRKPESQQPEDKELMALLIAQHPDLAEAIKLAQGFAQIVRQRLPEQLQQWLTVADSSNLRAFRRFAKRLREDYDAVKAGVTMSVSNGPVEGHINRLKMLKRQMYGRAKIDLLERRFLLAI
;
A
#
# COMPACT_ATOMS: atom_id res chain seq x y z
N MET A 1 -37.18 37.44 20.96
CA MET A 1 -36.53 36.17 21.40
C MET A 1 -37.31 34.91 21.03
N MET A 2 -38.62 34.81 21.32
CA MET A 2 -39.44 33.64 20.93
C MET A 2 -39.43 33.31 19.42
N SER A 3 -39.43 34.33 18.54
CA SER A 3 -39.39 34.13 17.08
C SER A 3 -38.12 33.41 16.63
N VAL A 4 -36.94 33.83 17.13
CA VAL A 4 -35.64 33.23 16.78
C VAL A 4 -35.56 31.77 17.20
N LEU A 5 -35.97 31.44 18.43
CA LEU A 5 -35.95 30.05 18.92
C LEU A 5 -36.92 29.14 18.15
N THR A 6 -38.02 29.69 17.63
CA THR A 6 -38.97 28.94 16.80
C THR A 6 -38.36 28.56 15.45
N HIS A 7 -37.52 29.42 14.86
CA HIS A 7 -36.74 29.11 13.66
C HIS A 7 -35.64 28.07 13.90
N LEU A 8 -35.19 27.90 15.14
CA LEU A 8 -34.19 26.89 15.50
C LEU A 8 -34.77 25.49 15.71
N LEU A 9 -36.10 25.36 15.74
CA LEU A 9 -36.77 24.07 15.84
C LEU A 9 -36.46 23.18 14.62
N PRO A 10 -36.22 21.88 14.82
CA PRO A 10 -35.99 20.94 13.72
C PRO A 10 -37.17 20.78 12.74
N ASP A 11 -38.39 21.11 13.17
CA ASP A 11 -39.60 21.12 12.34
C ASP A 11 -40.55 22.22 12.84
N SER A 12 -40.41 23.42 12.30
CA SER A 12 -41.24 24.58 12.67
C SER A 12 -42.67 24.49 12.14
N THR A 13 -42.97 23.54 11.24
CA THR A 13 -44.31 23.36 10.65
C THR A 13 -45.22 22.52 11.53
N ASN A 14 -44.65 21.55 12.27
CA ASN A 14 -45.42 20.62 13.10
C ASN A 14 -45.16 20.77 14.60
N LEU A 15 -44.21 21.61 15.01
CA LEU A 15 -43.89 21.85 16.42
C LEU A 15 -44.20 23.30 16.82
N LYS A 16 -44.82 23.45 17.97
CA LYS A 16 -44.98 24.73 18.66
C LYS A 16 -44.06 24.78 19.86
N LEU A 17 -43.28 25.85 19.96
CA LEU A 17 -42.52 26.17 21.17
C LEU A 17 -43.50 26.73 22.21
N GLU A 18 -43.59 26.06 23.37
CA GLU A 18 -44.45 26.50 24.47
C GLU A 18 -43.66 27.37 25.44
N SER A 19 -42.45 26.92 25.81
CA SER A 19 -41.54 27.64 26.70
C SER A 19 -40.11 27.13 26.55
N TRP A 20 -39.16 27.83 27.15
CA TRP A 20 -37.76 27.42 27.19
C TRP A 20 -37.17 27.72 28.57
N ILE A 21 -36.16 26.95 28.96
CA ILE A 21 -35.44 27.08 30.22
C ILE A 21 -33.95 27.04 29.90
N VAL A 22 -33.19 28.04 30.35
CA VAL A 22 -31.72 28.03 30.32
C VAL A 22 -31.22 27.58 31.70
N ASP A 23 -30.37 26.56 31.70
CA ASP A 23 -29.59 26.13 32.86
C ASP A 23 -28.13 26.54 32.61
N GLU A 24 -27.72 27.67 33.21
CA GLU A 24 -26.37 28.22 33.08
C GLU A 24 -25.32 27.30 33.71
N THR A 25 -25.68 26.63 34.82
CA THR A 25 -24.76 25.72 35.53
C THR A 25 -24.41 24.48 34.71
N LYS A 26 -25.38 23.94 33.97
CA LYS A 26 -25.18 22.76 33.10
C LYS A 26 -24.92 23.11 31.65
N THR A 27 -24.82 24.40 31.32
CA THR A 27 -24.75 24.93 29.95
C THR A 27 -25.75 24.22 29.03
N GLN A 28 -27.03 24.23 29.44
CA GLN A 28 -28.10 23.49 28.78
C GLN A 28 -29.32 24.36 28.53
N ILE A 29 -29.80 24.37 27.29
CA ILE A 29 -31.09 24.94 26.91
C ILE A 29 -32.09 23.81 26.77
N LYS A 30 -33.19 23.89 27.51
CA LYS A 30 -34.33 22.99 27.39
C LYS A 30 -35.46 23.72 26.68
N LEU A 31 -35.91 23.18 25.54
CA LEU A 31 -37.07 23.68 24.79
C LEU A 31 -38.27 22.76 25.06
N ILE A 32 -39.36 23.33 25.55
CA ILE A 32 -40.62 22.59 25.77
C ILE A 32 -41.47 22.80 24.52
N VAL A 33 -41.72 21.71 23.80
CA VAL A 33 -42.36 21.74 22.48
C VAL A 33 -43.52 20.76 22.40
N SER A 34 -44.60 21.15 21.74
CA SER A 34 -45.76 20.31 21.49
C SER A 34 -46.03 20.14 20.01
N VAL A 35 -46.59 18.99 19.65
CA VAL A 35 -46.97 18.70 18.27
C VAL A 35 -48.34 19.31 17.97
N ILE A 36 -48.44 20.10 16.90
CA ILE A 36 -49.65 20.87 16.56
C ILE A 36 -50.54 20.23 15.50
N LYS A 37 -50.08 19.17 14.82
CA LYS A 37 -50.83 18.56 13.72
C LYS A 37 -52.21 18.04 14.17
N PRO A 38 -53.35 18.50 13.65
CA PRO A 38 -54.66 18.15 14.19
C PRO A 38 -55.09 16.72 13.85
N VAL A 39 -54.69 16.23 12.67
CA VAL A 39 -55.04 14.90 12.14
C VAL A 39 -53.78 14.10 11.88
N VAL A 40 -53.76 12.84 12.33
CA VAL A 40 -52.65 11.92 12.10
C VAL A 40 -53.16 10.60 11.53
N ASN A 41 -52.33 9.95 10.72
CA ASN A 41 -52.67 8.67 10.11
C ASN A 41 -52.22 7.51 10.99
N CYS A 42 -53.03 6.46 11.08
CA CYS A 42 -52.64 5.22 11.71
C CYS A 42 -51.43 4.61 10.97
N PRO A 43 -50.33 4.24 11.64
CA PRO A 43 -49.15 3.69 10.97
C PRO A 43 -49.34 2.27 10.41
N VAL A 44 -50.51 1.66 10.58
CA VAL A 44 -50.82 0.30 10.12
C VAL A 44 -51.83 0.34 8.98
N CYS A 45 -53.01 0.93 9.20
CA CYS A 45 -54.07 0.98 8.18
C CYS A 45 -54.15 2.31 7.42
N ASN A 46 -53.26 3.27 7.72
CA ASN A 46 -53.23 4.62 7.15
C ASN A 46 -54.51 5.47 7.36
N GLN A 47 -55.50 4.98 8.12
CA GLN A 47 -56.74 5.72 8.39
C GLN A 47 -56.44 7.02 9.17
N PRO A 48 -56.91 8.19 8.70
CA PRO A 48 -56.77 9.45 9.43
C PRO A 48 -57.64 9.46 10.69
N THR A 49 -57.14 10.03 11.78
CA THR A 49 -57.86 10.17 13.05
C THR A 49 -57.47 11.45 13.76
N HIS A 50 -58.43 12.02 14.47
CA HIS A 50 -58.29 13.15 15.39
C HIS A 50 -58.53 12.74 16.85
N LYS A 51 -58.93 11.47 17.11
CA LYS A 51 -59.34 11.00 18.43
C LYS A 51 -58.12 10.73 19.33
N ILE A 52 -57.79 11.69 20.19
CA ILE A 52 -56.69 11.60 21.15
C ILE A 52 -57.06 10.65 22.30
N HIS A 53 -56.18 9.71 22.62
CA HIS A 53 -56.27 8.83 23.79
C HIS A 53 -55.57 9.45 25.00
N SER A 54 -54.28 9.78 24.86
CA SER A 54 -53.48 10.33 25.96
C SER A 54 -52.25 11.08 25.43
N ARG A 55 -51.54 11.76 26.32
CA ARG A 55 -50.28 12.47 26.02
C ARG A 55 -49.15 11.87 26.85
N TYR A 56 -47.93 11.97 26.34
CA TYR A 56 -46.74 11.64 27.11
C TYR A 56 -45.55 12.49 26.64
N GLU A 57 -44.54 12.61 27.50
CA GLU A 57 -43.37 13.42 27.22
C GLU A 57 -42.17 12.56 26.81
N ARG A 58 -41.36 13.10 25.90
CA ARG A 58 -40.09 12.52 25.46
C ARG A 58 -38.99 13.56 25.55
N LYS A 59 -37.83 13.15 26.06
CA LYS A 59 -36.61 13.96 25.98
C LYS A 59 -35.80 13.57 24.74
N LEU A 60 -35.54 14.54 23.86
CA LEU A 60 -34.67 14.39 22.70
C LEU A 60 -33.45 15.30 22.83
N ALA A 61 -32.26 14.78 22.61
CA ALA A 61 -31.08 15.63 22.37
C ALA A 61 -31.12 16.21 20.94
N ASP A 62 -30.63 17.44 20.80
CA ASP A 62 -30.56 18.14 19.51
C ASP A 62 -29.20 18.81 19.29
N LEU A 63 -29.01 19.49 18.16
CA LEU A 63 -27.79 20.23 17.85
C LEU A 63 -27.55 21.34 18.89
N PRO A 64 -26.30 21.55 19.34
CA PRO A 64 -25.97 22.62 20.27
C PRO A 64 -26.11 23.99 19.62
N LEU A 65 -26.32 25.00 20.47
CA LEU A 65 -26.29 26.41 20.10
C LEU A 65 -25.13 27.05 20.86
N SER A 66 -24.06 27.40 20.15
CA SER A 66 -22.79 27.82 20.77
C SER A 66 -22.35 26.77 21.81
N ASP A 67 -22.03 27.19 23.03
CA ASP A 67 -21.61 26.29 24.12
C ASP A 67 -22.78 25.58 24.83
N TYR A 68 -24.02 25.89 24.46
CA TYR A 68 -25.20 25.33 25.10
C TYR A 68 -25.67 24.05 24.41
N SER A 69 -25.79 22.98 25.20
CA SER A 69 -26.45 21.76 24.77
C SER A 69 -27.96 21.94 24.68
N ILE A 70 -28.60 21.55 23.57
CA ILE A 70 -30.05 21.65 23.41
C ILE A 70 -30.72 20.32 23.74
N SER A 71 -31.78 20.39 24.55
CA SER A 71 -32.71 19.27 24.76
C SER A 71 -34.16 19.68 24.49
N LEU A 72 -34.87 18.88 23.71
CA LEU A 72 -36.29 19.06 23.44
C LEU A 72 -37.08 18.19 24.43
N GLN A 73 -37.89 18.82 25.28
CA GLN A 73 -38.94 18.17 26.05
C GLN A 73 -40.21 18.19 25.21
N LEU A 74 -40.39 17.11 24.45
CA LEU A 74 -41.41 16.98 23.43
C LEU A 74 -42.66 16.31 24.00
N ARG A 75 -43.79 17.02 23.96
CA ARG A 75 -45.13 16.52 24.29
C ARG A 75 -45.75 15.84 23.05
N VAL A 76 -45.93 14.53 23.14
CA VAL A 76 -46.44 13.69 22.05
C VAL A 76 -47.80 13.10 22.42
N ARG A 77 -48.70 12.97 21.45
CA ARG A 77 -50.04 12.41 21.62
C ARG A 77 -50.11 10.96 21.16
N LYS A 78 -50.92 10.17 21.86
CA LYS A 78 -51.42 8.87 21.46
C LYS A 78 -52.84 9.04 20.93
N PHE A 79 -53.17 8.35 19.85
CA PHE A 79 -54.45 8.40 19.17
C PHE A 79 -55.11 7.03 19.16
N PHE A 80 -56.44 7.02 19.14
CA PHE A 80 -57.24 5.86 18.81
C PHE A 80 -57.34 5.72 17.28
N CYS A 81 -57.12 4.51 16.77
CA CYS A 81 -57.51 4.17 15.41
C CYS A 81 -59.03 4.02 15.36
N ILE A 82 -59.66 4.78 14.47
CA ILE A 82 -61.12 4.73 14.26
C ILE A 82 -61.55 3.58 13.35
N ASN A 83 -60.60 2.96 12.63
CA ASN A 83 -60.88 1.77 11.84
C ASN A 83 -61.01 0.56 12.77
N THR A 84 -62.23 0.03 12.91
CA THR A 84 -62.59 -1.10 13.76
C THR A 84 -61.93 -2.41 13.32
N LEU A 85 -61.59 -2.54 12.04
CA LEU A 85 -60.90 -3.71 11.47
C LEU A 85 -59.37 -3.64 11.67
N CYS A 86 -58.84 -2.51 12.15
CA CYS A 86 -57.41 -2.36 12.37
C CYS A 86 -56.97 -3.09 13.64
N LYS A 87 -55.98 -3.98 13.51
CA LYS A 87 -55.34 -4.66 14.65
C LYS A 87 -54.71 -3.68 15.66
N ARG A 88 -54.37 -2.46 15.22
CA ARG A 88 -53.76 -1.42 16.05
C ARG A 88 -54.81 -0.43 16.55
N ARG A 89 -55.31 -0.64 17.77
CA ARG A 89 -56.31 0.25 18.39
C ARG A 89 -55.75 1.58 18.91
N ILE A 90 -54.54 1.58 19.48
CA ILE A 90 -53.89 2.79 20.02
C ILE A 90 -52.49 2.93 19.40
N PHE A 91 -52.16 4.11 18.90
CA PHE A 91 -50.82 4.39 18.36
C PHE A 91 -50.32 5.78 18.75
N THR A 92 -49.01 5.95 18.80
CA THR A 92 -48.38 7.26 18.97
C THR A 92 -48.22 7.93 17.61
N GLU A 93 -48.48 9.25 17.54
CA GLU A 93 -48.22 10.02 16.31
C GLU A 93 -46.77 9.88 15.83
N ARG A 94 -46.59 9.78 14.51
CA ARG A 94 -45.27 9.61 13.88
C ARG A 94 -44.71 10.96 13.47
N LEU A 95 -43.53 11.28 14.00
CA LEU A 95 -42.84 12.54 13.75
C LEU A 95 -41.68 12.30 12.79
N THR A 96 -42.01 11.90 11.56
CA THR A 96 -41.07 11.37 10.55
C THR A 96 -39.95 12.34 10.21
N ASN A 97 -40.19 13.66 10.30
CA ASN A 97 -39.19 14.68 10.01
C ASN A 97 -38.35 15.07 11.24
N LEU A 98 -38.76 14.65 12.44
CA LEU A 98 -38.12 15.01 13.71
C LEU A 98 -37.27 13.88 14.29
N THR A 99 -37.85 12.69 14.48
CA THR A 99 -37.22 11.57 15.19
C THR A 99 -37.89 10.24 14.86
N VAL A 100 -37.13 9.15 14.97
CA VAL A 100 -37.68 7.79 14.85
C VAL A 100 -38.30 7.32 16.18
N PRO A 101 -39.15 6.28 16.16
CA PRO A 101 -39.70 5.68 17.38
C PRO A 101 -38.59 5.30 18.37
N TRP A 102 -38.82 5.57 19.66
CA TRP A 102 -37.90 5.30 20.78
C TRP A 102 -36.53 5.99 20.76
N ALA A 103 -36.16 6.70 19.68
CA ALA A 103 -34.94 7.49 19.67
C ALA A 103 -35.01 8.61 20.72
N ARG A 104 -33.85 8.91 21.30
CA ARG A 104 -33.63 9.99 22.27
C ARG A 104 -32.87 11.17 21.65
N ARG A 105 -32.96 11.33 20.33
CA ARG A 105 -32.27 12.36 19.54
C ARG A 105 -33.08 12.75 18.31
N THR A 106 -32.86 13.96 17.81
CA THR A 106 -33.41 14.40 16.53
C THR A 106 -32.70 13.71 15.35
N LEU A 107 -33.36 13.69 14.19
CA LEU A 107 -32.79 13.16 12.94
C LEU A 107 -31.57 13.97 12.50
N ARG A 108 -31.64 15.31 12.55
CA ARG A 108 -30.51 16.19 12.21
C ARG A 108 -29.27 15.93 13.09
N LEU A 109 -29.46 15.69 14.39
CA LEU A 109 -28.36 15.29 15.28
C LEU A 109 -27.81 13.91 14.89
N ALA A 110 -28.68 12.93 14.61
CA ALA A 110 -28.25 11.61 14.17
C ALA A 110 -27.45 11.66 12.86
N GLN A 111 -27.83 12.51 11.90
CA GLN A 111 -27.12 12.73 10.64
C GLN A 111 -25.72 13.32 10.87
N ARG A 112 -25.59 14.37 11.69
CA ARG A 112 -24.27 14.96 12.03
C ARG A 112 -23.35 13.95 12.72
N LEU A 113 -23.87 13.21 13.69
CA LEU A 113 -23.13 12.15 14.37
C LEU A 113 -22.72 11.01 13.42
N SER A 114 -23.58 10.65 12.47
CA SER A 114 -23.28 9.65 11.44
C SER A 114 -22.13 10.12 10.54
N ALA A 115 -22.13 11.38 10.11
CA ALA A 115 -21.04 11.97 9.32
C ALA A 115 -19.71 11.96 10.09
N ILE A 116 -19.72 12.36 11.37
CA ILE A 116 -18.54 12.32 12.24
C ILE A 116 -18.00 10.88 12.36
N GLY A 117 -18.89 9.92 12.65
CA GLY A 117 -18.53 8.51 12.79
C GLY A 117 -18.02 7.90 11.48
N LEU A 118 -18.54 8.34 10.33
CA LEU A 118 -18.13 7.87 9.02
C LEU A 118 -16.69 8.34 8.69
N ALA A 119 -16.41 9.63 8.90
CA ALA A 119 -15.11 10.23 8.64
C ALA A 119 -14.02 9.77 9.62
N ASN A 120 -14.34 9.67 10.92
CA ASN A 120 -13.33 9.48 11.99
C ASN A 120 -13.37 8.09 12.64
N GLY A 121 -14.43 7.32 12.41
CA GLY A 121 -14.68 6.09 13.17
C GLY A 121 -15.12 6.38 14.60
N GLY A 122 -14.81 5.45 15.51
CA GLY A 122 -15.35 5.47 16.87
C GLY A 122 -14.68 6.49 17.79
N ALA A 123 -13.49 6.17 18.32
CA ALA A 123 -12.88 6.96 19.40
C ALA A 123 -12.42 8.35 18.94
N ALA A 124 -11.89 8.47 17.72
CA ALA A 124 -11.57 9.78 17.14
C ALA A 124 -12.84 10.61 16.89
N GLY A 125 -13.93 9.97 16.46
CA GLY A 125 -15.22 10.61 16.31
C GLY A 125 -15.76 11.16 17.63
N VAL A 126 -15.57 10.45 18.75
CA VAL A 126 -15.96 10.95 20.09
C VAL A 126 -15.22 12.23 20.44
N ARG A 127 -13.89 12.26 20.29
CA ARG A 127 -13.09 13.46 20.60
C ARG A 127 -13.52 14.68 19.79
N LEU A 128 -13.73 14.49 18.48
CA LEU A 128 -14.23 15.56 17.62
C LEU A 128 -15.65 15.98 18.03
N SER A 129 -16.53 15.03 18.32
CA SER A 129 -17.90 15.33 18.73
C SER A 129 -17.96 16.09 20.05
N GLU A 130 -17.07 15.79 21.01
CA GLU A 130 -16.97 16.52 22.27
C GLU A 130 -16.57 17.98 22.05
N GLN A 131 -15.59 18.24 21.18
CA GLN A 131 -15.19 19.60 20.79
C GLN A 131 -16.30 20.38 20.08
N LEU A 132 -17.25 19.69 19.45
CA LEU A 132 -18.42 20.27 18.79
C LEU A 132 -19.66 20.35 19.69
N GLY A 133 -19.54 20.06 20.99
CA GLY A 133 -20.68 20.06 21.93
C GLY A 133 -21.64 18.88 21.77
N LEU A 134 -21.26 17.85 21.00
CA LEU A 134 -22.06 16.67 20.69
C LEU A 134 -21.65 15.46 21.56
N LYS A 135 -22.18 15.38 22.78
CA LYS A 135 -21.85 14.30 23.72
C LYS A 135 -22.39 12.93 23.26
N VAL A 136 -21.51 11.99 22.91
CA VAL A 136 -21.88 10.65 22.41
C VAL A 136 -20.83 9.59 22.72
N SER A 137 -21.25 8.34 22.91
CA SER A 137 -20.32 7.21 23.09
C SER A 137 -19.77 6.70 21.75
N ARG A 138 -18.58 6.10 21.79
CA ARG A 138 -17.98 5.38 20.65
C ARG A 138 -18.94 4.35 20.05
N ASN A 139 -19.63 3.59 20.90
CA ASN A 139 -20.54 2.54 20.45
C ASN A 139 -21.75 3.12 19.74
N THR A 140 -22.26 4.27 20.19
CA THR A 140 -23.37 4.97 19.55
C THR A 140 -22.98 5.46 18.15
N LEU A 141 -21.80 6.07 17.99
CA LEU A 141 -21.29 6.48 16.67
C LEU A 141 -21.18 5.29 15.72
N LEU A 142 -20.58 4.19 16.17
CA LEU A 142 -20.43 3.00 15.34
C LEU A 142 -21.77 2.32 15.01
N LYS A 143 -22.76 2.39 15.90
CA LYS A 143 -24.13 1.92 15.63
C LYS A 143 -24.80 2.79 14.57
N LEU A 144 -24.64 4.11 14.65
CA LEU A 144 -25.17 5.04 13.66
C LEU A 144 -24.58 4.78 12.28
N VAL A 145 -23.25 4.62 12.17
CA VAL A 145 -22.62 4.25 10.90
C VAL A 145 -23.18 2.94 10.36
N ARG A 146 -23.34 1.91 11.21
CA ARG A 146 -23.93 0.62 10.81
C ARG A 146 -25.37 0.70 10.34
N SER A 147 -26.14 1.68 10.82
CA SER A 147 -27.52 1.88 10.38
C SER A 147 -27.64 2.61 9.06
N ILE A 148 -26.55 3.21 8.54
CA ILE A 148 -26.60 3.85 7.22
C ILE A 148 -26.81 2.75 6.16
N PRO A 149 -27.86 2.87 5.32
CA PRO A 149 -28.06 1.95 4.21
C PRO A 149 -26.90 2.10 3.22
N LEU A 150 -26.46 0.97 2.67
CA LEU A 150 -25.51 1.01 1.55
C LEU A 150 -26.21 1.54 0.30
N PRO A 151 -25.48 2.24 -0.58
CA PRO A 151 -26.05 2.67 -1.85
C PRO A 151 -26.47 1.45 -2.68
N LEU A 152 -27.49 1.63 -3.52
CA LEU A 152 -27.85 0.61 -4.51
C LEU A 152 -26.65 0.39 -5.43
N ILE A 153 -26.32 -0.88 -5.69
CA ILE A 153 -25.23 -1.24 -6.57
C ILE A 153 -25.73 -1.14 -8.01
N VAL A 154 -25.15 -0.22 -8.76
CA VAL A 154 -25.26 -0.21 -10.22
C VAL A 154 -24.11 -1.05 -10.76
N THR A 155 -24.42 -2.14 -11.47
CA THR A 155 -23.38 -3.02 -12.02
C THR A 155 -22.55 -2.26 -13.06
N PRO A 156 -21.22 -2.14 -12.90
CA PRO A 156 -20.37 -1.49 -13.90
C PRO A 156 -20.13 -2.40 -15.10
N HIS A 157 -19.83 -1.84 -16.29
CA HIS A 157 -19.31 -2.68 -17.37
C HIS A 157 -17.84 -3.04 -17.14
N THR A 158 -17.07 -2.14 -16.53
CA THR A 158 -15.64 -2.32 -16.23
C THR A 158 -15.39 -2.42 -14.71
N LEU A 159 -15.00 -3.60 -14.24
CA LEU A 159 -14.78 -3.89 -12.83
C LEU A 159 -13.29 -4.08 -12.52
N GLY A 160 -12.83 -3.50 -11.42
CA GLY A 160 -11.52 -3.72 -10.83
C GLY A 160 -11.62 -4.65 -9.64
N VAL A 161 -10.78 -5.68 -9.62
CA VAL A 161 -10.75 -6.72 -8.59
C VAL A 161 -9.33 -6.84 -8.05
N ASP A 162 -9.18 -6.70 -6.73
CA ASP A 162 -7.90 -6.94 -6.06
C ASP A 162 -8.10 -7.27 -4.58
N ASP A 163 -7.07 -7.88 -4.01
CA ASP A 163 -7.02 -8.36 -2.65
C ASP A 163 -6.68 -7.24 -1.66
N PHE A 164 -7.38 -7.20 -0.54
CA PHE A 164 -6.97 -6.44 0.64
C PHE A 164 -6.77 -7.36 1.84
N CYS A 165 -5.76 -7.06 2.65
CA CYS A 165 -5.52 -7.80 3.88
C CYS A 165 -6.34 -7.21 5.03
N PHE A 166 -7.10 -8.01 5.78
CA PHE A 166 -7.64 -7.62 7.08
C PHE A 166 -6.52 -7.52 8.11
N ARG A 167 -5.77 -8.61 8.25
CA ARG A 167 -4.51 -8.72 8.99
C ARG A 167 -3.46 -9.24 8.02
N LYS A 168 -2.34 -8.51 7.92
CA LYS A 168 -1.27 -8.82 6.97
C LYS A 168 -0.81 -10.28 7.14
N CYS A 169 -0.75 -11.02 6.04
CA CYS A 169 -0.36 -12.44 5.99
C CYS A 169 -1.26 -13.40 6.78
N LYS A 170 -2.51 -13.05 7.11
CA LYS A 170 -3.44 -13.95 7.82
C LYS A 170 -4.77 -14.10 7.09
N THR A 171 -5.48 -12.99 6.94
CA THR A 171 -6.83 -12.99 6.37
C THR A 171 -6.94 -11.90 5.32
N TYR A 172 -7.48 -12.28 4.17
CA TYR A 172 -7.66 -11.45 2.98
C TYR A 172 -9.14 -11.38 2.64
N GLY A 173 -9.54 -10.28 2.02
CA GLY A 173 -10.85 -10.05 1.44
C GLY A 173 -10.68 -9.41 0.07
N THR A 174 -11.73 -9.39 -0.73
CA THR A 174 -11.68 -8.85 -2.10
C THR A 174 -12.33 -7.47 -2.14
N ALA A 175 -11.67 -6.50 -2.77
CA ALA A 175 -12.24 -5.18 -3.04
C ALA A 175 -12.75 -5.12 -4.48
N LEU A 176 -13.99 -4.67 -4.65
CA LEU A 176 -14.64 -4.49 -5.95
C LEU A 176 -14.82 -3.01 -6.23
N ILE A 177 -14.33 -2.56 -7.37
CA ILE A 177 -14.24 -1.13 -7.72
C ILE A 177 -14.76 -0.93 -9.14
N ASP A 178 -15.71 -0.02 -9.29
CA ASP A 178 -16.14 0.52 -10.57
C ASP A 178 -14.97 1.30 -11.18
N LEU A 179 -14.43 0.82 -12.30
CA LEU A 179 -13.34 1.48 -13.00
C LEU A 179 -13.80 2.61 -13.92
N GLU A 180 -15.10 2.71 -14.24
CA GLU A 180 -15.66 3.80 -15.04
C GLU A 180 -15.78 5.07 -14.22
N ASN A 181 -16.40 4.96 -13.04
CA ASN A 181 -16.59 6.10 -12.14
C ASN A 181 -15.50 6.21 -11.06
N SER A 182 -14.53 5.29 -11.05
CA SER A 182 -13.50 5.19 -10.01
C SER A 182 -14.10 5.16 -8.59
N ARG A 183 -15.10 4.31 -8.36
CA ARG A 183 -15.83 4.20 -7.09
C ARG A 183 -15.78 2.79 -6.52
N PRO A 184 -15.59 2.62 -5.20
CA PRO A 184 -15.73 1.30 -4.60
C PRO A 184 -17.20 0.87 -4.61
N ILE A 185 -17.44 -0.41 -4.89
CA ILE A 185 -18.78 -0.99 -4.97
C ILE A 185 -19.05 -1.90 -3.78
N ALA A 186 -18.11 -2.79 -3.45
CA ALA A 186 -18.30 -3.78 -2.39
C ALA A 186 -16.96 -4.25 -1.79
N LEU A 187 -17.03 -4.77 -0.56
CA LEU A 187 -15.94 -5.53 0.06
C LEU A 187 -16.40 -6.95 0.38
N LEU A 188 -15.81 -7.93 -0.29
CA LEU A 188 -16.08 -9.33 -0.01
C LEU A 188 -15.30 -9.82 1.22
N LYS A 189 -15.91 -10.73 1.96
CA LYS A 189 -15.40 -11.25 3.25
C LYS A 189 -14.12 -12.08 3.14
N ASP A 190 -13.83 -12.61 1.95
CA ASP A 190 -12.68 -13.46 1.68
C ASP A 190 -12.13 -13.27 0.25
N ALA A 191 -11.01 -13.93 -0.01
CA ALA A 191 -10.28 -13.95 -1.27
C ALA A 191 -10.47 -15.30 -1.98
N LYS A 192 -11.72 -15.74 -2.10
CA LYS A 192 -12.10 -17.03 -2.69
C LYS A 192 -12.77 -16.86 -4.04
N ALA A 193 -12.60 -17.86 -4.91
CA ALA A 193 -13.19 -17.87 -6.25
C ALA A 193 -14.72 -17.90 -6.17
N GLU A 194 -15.26 -18.71 -5.24
CA GLU A 194 -16.70 -18.93 -5.09
C GLU A 194 -17.41 -17.64 -4.69
N THR A 195 -16.88 -16.92 -3.70
CA THR A 195 -17.47 -15.66 -3.22
C THR A 195 -17.50 -14.58 -4.31
N LEU A 196 -16.46 -14.51 -5.15
CA LEU A 196 -16.43 -13.59 -6.28
C LEU A 196 -17.44 -14.01 -7.37
N ALA A 197 -17.51 -15.31 -7.67
CA ALA A 197 -18.43 -15.85 -8.66
C ALA A 197 -19.90 -15.61 -8.27
N GLU A 198 -20.25 -15.85 -7.00
CA GLU A 198 -21.59 -15.55 -6.45
C GLU A 198 -21.95 -14.08 -6.60
N TRP A 199 -21.00 -13.18 -6.31
CA TRP A 199 -21.24 -11.74 -6.44
C TRP A 199 -21.48 -11.35 -7.91
N LEU A 200 -20.68 -11.86 -8.85
CA LEU A 200 -20.83 -11.59 -10.28
C LEU A 200 -22.16 -12.13 -10.85
N LYS A 201 -22.58 -13.32 -10.42
CA LYS A 201 -23.90 -13.89 -10.82
C LYS A 201 -25.07 -13.04 -10.34
N ALA A 202 -24.95 -12.47 -9.14
CA ALA A 202 -25.97 -11.57 -8.58
C ALA A 202 -25.99 -10.18 -9.27
N HIS A 203 -24.93 -9.82 -10.00
CA HIS A 203 -24.77 -8.51 -10.65
C HIS A 203 -24.37 -8.71 -12.13
N PRO A 204 -25.29 -9.18 -12.99
CA PRO A 204 -25.00 -9.36 -14.41
C PRO A 204 -24.75 -8.01 -15.10
N GLY A 205 -23.84 -7.99 -16.08
CA GLY A 205 -23.52 -6.79 -16.88
C GLY A 205 -22.04 -6.39 -16.93
N VAL A 206 -21.20 -7.04 -16.12
CA VAL A 206 -19.73 -6.84 -16.13
C VAL A 206 -19.12 -7.45 -17.39
N LYS A 207 -18.59 -6.61 -18.28
CA LYS A 207 -17.99 -6.99 -19.56
C LYS A 207 -16.46 -7.06 -19.51
N VAL A 208 -15.83 -6.28 -18.65
CA VAL A 208 -14.37 -6.20 -18.54
C VAL A 208 -13.98 -6.27 -17.07
N VAL A 209 -13.03 -7.14 -16.74
CA VAL A 209 -12.51 -7.26 -15.37
C VAL A 209 -11.00 -7.08 -15.37
N SER A 210 -10.54 -6.01 -14.74
CA SER A 210 -9.14 -5.79 -14.43
C SER A 210 -8.78 -6.52 -13.13
N ARG A 211 -7.81 -7.42 -13.21
CA ARG A 211 -7.36 -8.24 -12.07
C ARG A 211 -5.85 -8.39 -12.03
N ASP A 212 -5.35 -8.81 -10.88
CA ASP A 212 -4.00 -9.33 -10.77
C ASP A 212 -3.84 -10.68 -11.53
N ARG A 213 -2.71 -11.36 -11.34
CA ARG A 213 -2.46 -12.68 -11.93
C ARG A 213 -2.86 -13.86 -11.06
N SER A 214 -3.81 -13.67 -10.15
CA SER A 214 -4.32 -14.74 -9.29
C SER A 214 -5.19 -15.72 -10.08
N LYS A 215 -4.82 -17.02 -10.01
CA LYS A 215 -5.64 -18.11 -10.55
C LYS A 215 -6.99 -18.24 -9.84
N VAL A 216 -7.09 -17.77 -8.59
CA VAL A 216 -8.35 -17.77 -7.83
C VAL A 216 -9.34 -16.79 -8.46
N TYR A 217 -8.89 -15.58 -8.78
CA TYR A 217 -9.74 -14.60 -9.45
C TYR A 217 -10.03 -14.94 -10.90
N GLU A 218 -9.07 -15.52 -11.62
CA GLU A 218 -9.34 -16.10 -12.93
C GLU A 218 -10.52 -17.09 -12.88
N SER A 219 -10.46 -18.06 -11.96
CA SER A 219 -11.53 -19.05 -11.79
C SER A 219 -12.86 -18.41 -11.38
N GLY A 220 -12.83 -17.49 -10.41
CA GLY A 220 -14.05 -16.84 -9.91
C GLY A 220 -14.76 -16.00 -10.98
N ILE A 221 -14.00 -15.27 -11.80
CA ILE A 221 -14.57 -14.49 -12.91
C ILE A 221 -15.11 -15.42 -13.99
N ARG A 222 -14.37 -16.46 -14.42
CA ARG A 222 -14.87 -17.41 -15.43
C ARG A 222 -16.15 -18.12 -15.00
N GLN A 223 -16.32 -18.40 -13.70
CA GLN A 223 -17.54 -19.01 -13.17
C GLN A 223 -18.70 -18.01 -12.99
N GLY A 224 -18.41 -16.74 -12.75
CA GLY A 224 -19.39 -15.71 -12.39
C GLY A 224 -19.84 -14.81 -13.55
N SER A 225 -18.92 -14.50 -14.46
CA SER A 225 -19.17 -13.77 -15.71
C SER A 225 -18.27 -14.36 -16.82
N PRO A 226 -18.68 -15.48 -17.45
CA PRO A 226 -17.86 -16.19 -18.44
C PRO A 226 -17.49 -15.36 -19.66
N GLU A 227 -18.34 -14.40 -20.04
CA GLU A 227 -18.15 -13.53 -21.20
C GLU A 227 -17.24 -12.32 -20.90
N ALA A 228 -16.84 -12.12 -19.64
CA ALA A 228 -16.04 -10.96 -19.28
C ALA A 228 -14.60 -11.08 -19.80
N ILE A 229 -14.13 -10.02 -20.45
CA ILE A 229 -12.74 -9.89 -20.87
C ILE A 229 -11.88 -9.64 -19.63
N HIS A 230 -10.94 -10.56 -19.38
CA HIS A 230 -9.95 -10.38 -18.33
C HIS A 230 -8.86 -9.41 -18.80
N VAL A 231 -8.48 -8.46 -17.95
CA VAL A 231 -7.37 -7.53 -18.20
C VAL A 231 -6.34 -7.73 -17.10
N ALA A 232 -5.15 -8.23 -17.46
CA ALA A 232 -4.08 -8.40 -16.51
C ALA A 232 -3.47 -7.05 -16.11
N ASP A 233 -3.31 -6.84 -14.81
CA ASP A 233 -2.70 -5.63 -14.30
C ASP A 233 -1.21 -5.52 -14.71
N ARG A 234 -0.89 -4.41 -15.39
CA ARG A 234 0.45 -4.11 -15.91
C ARG A 234 1.50 -4.00 -14.81
N PHE A 235 1.14 -3.50 -13.63
CA PHE A 235 2.08 -3.44 -12.51
C PHE A 235 2.53 -4.85 -12.11
N HIS A 236 1.60 -5.79 -11.97
CA HIS A 236 1.91 -7.18 -11.66
C HIS A 236 2.74 -7.87 -12.76
N LEU A 237 2.51 -7.55 -14.04
CA LEU A 237 3.36 -8.03 -15.14
C LEU A 237 4.82 -7.58 -14.98
N LEU A 238 5.04 -6.29 -14.72
CA LEU A 238 6.38 -5.72 -14.51
C LEU A 238 7.01 -6.19 -13.19
N GLN A 239 6.22 -6.40 -12.14
CA GLN A 239 6.69 -6.97 -10.88
C GLN A 239 7.17 -8.41 -11.08
N ASN A 240 6.40 -9.24 -11.79
CA ASN A 240 6.81 -10.61 -12.10
C ASN A 240 8.07 -10.65 -12.98
N LEU A 241 8.20 -9.72 -13.92
CA LEU A 241 9.44 -9.55 -14.69
C LEU A 241 10.62 -9.20 -13.77
N ALA A 242 10.44 -8.23 -12.87
CA ALA A 242 11.46 -7.82 -11.91
C ALA A 242 11.91 -8.98 -11.00
N GLU A 243 10.98 -9.82 -10.57
CA GLU A 243 11.28 -11.03 -9.79
C GLU A 243 12.03 -12.08 -10.60
N THR A 244 11.69 -12.25 -11.88
CA THR A 244 12.37 -13.15 -12.81
C THR A 244 13.81 -12.70 -13.05
N LEU A 245 13.99 -11.41 -13.33
CA LEU A 245 15.31 -10.82 -13.53
C LEU A 245 16.15 -10.87 -12.24
N ASN A 246 15.53 -10.68 -11.07
CA ASN A 246 16.22 -10.84 -9.79
C ASN A 246 16.73 -12.28 -9.57
N GLN A 247 16.02 -13.30 -10.06
CA GLN A 247 16.48 -14.70 -9.96
C GLN A 247 17.73 -14.93 -10.82
N VAL A 248 17.75 -14.41 -12.05
CA VAL A 248 18.92 -14.49 -12.93
C VAL A 248 20.11 -13.78 -12.27
N PHE A 249 19.96 -12.51 -11.90
CA PHE A 249 21.02 -11.74 -11.26
C PHE A 249 21.50 -12.32 -9.91
N ALA A 250 20.62 -12.95 -9.14
CA ALA A 250 21.02 -13.63 -7.90
C ALA A 250 21.90 -14.87 -8.17
N THR A 251 21.74 -15.51 -9.32
CA THR A 251 22.54 -16.66 -9.74
C THR A 251 23.95 -16.20 -10.15
N HIS A 252 24.05 -15.09 -10.91
CA HIS A 252 25.33 -14.50 -11.36
C HIS A 252 25.92 -13.45 -10.39
N HIS A 253 25.81 -13.67 -9.09
CA HIS A 253 26.26 -12.71 -8.08
C HIS A 253 27.77 -12.40 -8.16
N GLN A 254 28.61 -13.37 -8.54
CA GLN A 254 30.05 -13.17 -8.71
C GLN A 254 30.34 -12.22 -9.89
N THR A 255 29.63 -12.40 -10.99
CA THR A 255 29.66 -11.50 -12.15
C THR A 255 29.26 -10.08 -11.76
N LEU A 256 28.19 -9.90 -10.98
CA LEU A 256 27.80 -8.57 -10.48
C LEU A 256 28.88 -7.93 -9.59
N LYS A 257 29.56 -8.75 -8.78
CA LYS A 257 30.66 -8.29 -7.94
C LYS A 257 31.87 -7.86 -8.77
N ALA A 258 32.23 -8.64 -9.78
CA ALA A 258 33.29 -8.31 -10.72
C ALA A 258 32.98 -7.01 -11.48
N VAL A 259 31.73 -6.81 -11.90
CA VAL A 259 31.29 -5.54 -12.52
C VAL A 259 31.36 -4.37 -11.54
N ASP A 260 30.93 -4.53 -10.27
CA ASP A 260 31.08 -3.47 -9.26
C ASP A 260 32.55 -3.14 -9.01
N GLU A 261 33.42 -4.15 -8.94
CA GLU A 261 34.86 -4.00 -8.78
C GLU A 261 35.49 -3.29 -9.99
N ALA A 262 35.20 -3.74 -11.21
CA ALA A 262 35.68 -3.13 -12.45
C ALA A 262 35.22 -1.68 -12.58
N TYR A 263 33.94 -1.39 -12.28
CA TYR A 263 33.39 -0.03 -12.29
C TYR A 263 34.04 0.89 -11.22
N ASN A 264 34.44 0.34 -10.06
CA ASN A 264 35.15 1.13 -9.05
C ASN A 264 36.63 1.34 -9.40
N LEU A 265 37.22 0.47 -10.22
CA LEU A 265 38.62 0.53 -10.65
C LEU A 265 38.82 1.31 -11.95
N SER A 266 37.76 1.51 -12.74
CA SER A 266 37.83 2.24 -14.00
C SER A 266 38.14 3.72 -13.78
N SER A 267 39.15 4.21 -14.50
CA SER A 267 39.47 5.63 -14.61
C SER A 267 38.55 6.32 -15.62
N VAL A 268 38.14 7.54 -15.32
CA VAL A 268 37.35 8.39 -16.23
C VAL A 268 38.21 9.58 -16.63
N THR A 269 38.47 9.75 -17.91
CA THR A 269 39.13 10.95 -18.44
C THR A 269 38.10 12.07 -18.53
N GLN A 270 38.34 13.18 -17.83
CA GLN A 270 37.49 14.38 -17.90
C GLN A 270 37.74 15.14 -19.22
N THR A 271 36.80 16.03 -19.56
CA THR A 271 36.88 16.90 -20.75
C THR A 271 38.10 17.83 -20.75
N ASP A 272 38.71 18.06 -19.57
CA ASP A 272 39.94 18.82 -19.39
C ASP A 272 41.23 17.98 -19.58
N GLY A 273 41.10 16.72 -20.01
CA GLY A 273 42.21 15.78 -20.17
C GLY A 273 42.72 15.15 -18.86
N SER A 274 42.15 15.51 -17.70
CA SER A 274 42.57 14.96 -16.42
C SER A 274 41.98 13.57 -16.17
N VAL A 275 42.83 12.63 -15.72
CA VAL A 275 42.41 11.27 -15.36
C VAL A 275 41.85 11.29 -13.94
N VAL A 276 40.59 10.87 -13.79
CA VAL A 276 39.91 10.76 -12.51
C VAL A 276 39.76 9.30 -12.11
N VAL A 277 40.22 8.95 -10.92
CA VAL A 277 40.05 7.60 -10.34
C VAL A 277 38.97 7.62 -9.27
N ARG A 278 38.19 6.54 -9.16
CA ARG A 278 37.12 6.41 -8.17
C ARG A 278 37.69 5.86 -6.85
N VAL A 279 37.27 6.41 -5.70
CA VAL A 279 37.69 5.88 -4.39
C VAL A 279 37.12 4.45 -4.20
N PRO A 280 37.96 3.42 -3.99
CA PRO A 280 37.48 2.08 -3.70
C PRO A 280 36.82 2.05 -2.32
N ARG A 281 35.92 1.09 -2.12
CA ARG A 281 35.25 0.94 -0.81
C ARG A 281 36.27 0.52 0.25
N PRO A 282 36.16 1.04 1.49
CA PRO A 282 37.00 0.57 2.58
C PRO A 282 36.80 -0.93 2.80
N SER A 283 37.91 -1.66 2.83
CA SER A 283 37.91 -3.10 3.12
C SER A 283 37.34 -3.36 4.52
N ARG A 284 36.60 -4.47 4.67
CA ARG A 284 36.14 -4.93 5.98
C ARG A 284 37.36 -5.35 6.81
N GLN A 285 37.34 -5.06 8.10
CA GLN A 285 38.37 -5.55 9.04
C GLN A 285 38.50 -7.08 8.95
N GLN A 286 39.71 -7.62 9.14
CA GLN A 286 40.01 -9.05 8.98
C GLN A 286 39.09 -9.97 9.80
N GLN A 287 38.79 -9.63 11.06
CA GLN A 287 37.83 -10.37 11.88
C GLN A 287 36.42 -10.43 11.28
N ALA A 288 35.97 -9.34 10.64
CA ALA A 288 34.67 -9.31 9.98
C ALA A 288 34.64 -10.12 8.68
N LEU A 289 35.79 -10.26 8.00
CA LEU A 289 35.94 -11.15 6.84
C LEU A 289 35.90 -12.62 7.26
N GLN A 290 36.62 -13.00 8.32
CA GLN A 290 36.59 -14.36 8.87
C GLN A 290 35.18 -14.79 9.30
N LEU A 291 34.44 -13.94 10.01
CA LEU A 291 33.04 -14.22 10.38
C LEU A 291 32.10 -14.36 9.18
N VAL A 292 32.39 -13.66 8.07
CA VAL A 292 31.61 -13.78 6.83
C VAL A 292 31.94 -15.10 6.13
N GLU A 293 33.21 -15.47 6.08
CA GLU A 293 33.66 -16.74 5.49
C GLU A 293 33.11 -17.95 6.26
N GLN A 294 33.17 -17.92 7.59
CA GLN A 294 32.58 -18.97 8.43
C GLN A 294 31.06 -19.13 8.19
N ARG A 295 30.33 -18.00 8.07
CA ARG A 295 28.90 -18.02 7.76
C ARG A 295 28.63 -18.53 6.34
N ARG A 296 29.50 -18.23 5.39
CA ARG A 296 29.42 -18.72 4.01
C ARG A 296 29.64 -20.22 3.96
N ALA A 297 30.70 -20.71 4.59
CA ALA A 297 31.03 -22.13 4.69
C ALA A 297 29.85 -22.95 5.27
N ARG A 298 29.26 -22.50 6.40
CA ARG A 298 28.08 -23.15 6.98
C ARG A 298 26.90 -23.24 6.00
N ARG A 299 26.69 -22.20 5.20
CA ARG A 299 25.58 -22.18 4.21
C ARG A 299 25.85 -23.06 3.00
N VAL A 300 27.10 -23.15 2.55
CA VAL A 300 27.51 -24.08 1.50
C VAL A 300 27.25 -25.51 1.96
N ALA A 301 27.67 -25.86 3.17
CA ALA A 301 27.40 -27.18 3.76
C ALA A 301 25.90 -27.52 3.81
N ILE A 302 25.07 -26.59 4.31
CA ILE A 302 23.60 -26.78 4.35
C ILE A 302 23.01 -26.94 2.93
N HIS A 303 23.47 -26.17 1.95
CA HIS A 303 22.96 -26.24 0.58
C HIS A 303 23.36 -27.56 -0.09
N GLN A 304 24.60 -28.01 0.09
CA GLN A 304 25.05 -29.32 -0.38
C GLN A 304 24.20 -30.44 0.23
N GLN A 305 24.02 -30.44 1.56
CA GLN A 305 23.21 -31.43 2.26
C GLN A 305 21.75 -31.48 1.76
N VAL A 306 21.18 -30.32 1.41
CA VAL A 306 19.83 -30.25 0.83
C VAL A 306 19.78 -30.90 -0.56
N TRP A 307 20.81 -30.70 -1.39
CA TRP A 307 20.91 -31.32 -2.71
C TRP A 307 21.16 -32.83 -2.62
N ASP A 308 22.04 -33.28 -1.72
CA ASP A 308 22.32 -34.70 -1.52
C ASP A 308 21.05 -35.46 -1.12
N LEU A 309 20.31 -34.96 -0.13
CA LEU A 309 19.04 -35.56 0.31
C LEU A 309 17.97 -35.51 -0.79
N HIS A 310 17.94 -34.44 -1.58
CA HIS A 310 17.02 -34.34 -2.72
C HIS A 310 17.36 -35.35 -3.82
N HIS A 311 18.64 -35.59 -4.11
CA HIS A 311 19.08 -36.63 -5.05
C HIS A 311 18.74 -38.05 -4.55
N GLN A 312 18.71 -38.26 -3.24
CA GLN A 312 18.24 -39.50 -2.61
C GLN A 312 16.70 -39.64 -2.62
N GLY A 313 15.96 -38.72 -3.26
CA GLY A 313 14.50 -38.81 -3.43
C GLY A 313 13.68 -38.29 -2.24
N TRP A 314 14.30 -37.63 -1.27
CA TRP A 314 13.57 -37.14 -0.08
C TRP A 314 12.63 -35.99 -0.42
N SER A 315 11.45 -35.97 0.20
CA SER A 315 10.51 -34.86 0.06
C SER A 315 11.04 -33.57 0.71
N ALA A 316 10.71 -32.41 0.17
CA ALA A 316 11.17 -31.12 0.70
C ALA A 316 10.80 -30.88 2.18
N LYS A 317 9.68 -31.45 2.66
CA LYS A 317 9.30 -31.40 4.08
C LYS A 317 10.20 -32.28 4.96
N ALA A 318 10.60 -33.45 4.48
CA ALA A 318 11.52 -34.34 5.18
C ALA A 318 12.93 -33.74 5.25
N ILE A 319 13.43 -33.20 4.14
CA ILE A 319 14.71 -32.46 4.08
C ILE A 319 14.72 -31.31 5.08
N ALA A 320 13.64 -30.53 5.15
CA ALA A 320 13.53 -29.40 6.09
C ALA A 320 13.68 -29.84 7.56
N ARG A 321 13.04 -30.95 7.94
CA ARG A 321 13.13 -31.52 9.29
C ARG A 321 14.53 -32.04 9.58
N GLN A 322 15.14 -32.77 8.64
CA GLN A 322 16.45 -33.37 8.80
C GLN A 322 17.58 -32.33 8.91
N VAL A 323 17.54 -31.30 8.06
CA VAL A 323 18.57 -30.25 8.01
C VAL A 323 18.32 -29.14 9.06
N GLY A 324 17.13 -29.11 9.68
CA GLY A 324 16.77 -28.10 10.68
C GLY A 324 16.53 -26.71 10.08
N ILE A 325 16.02 -26.63 8.85
CA ILE A 325 15.71 -25.37 8.16
C ILE A 325 14.24 -25.29 7.76
N GLY A 326 13.70 -24.09 7.60
CA GLY A 326 12.32 -23.93 7.12
C GLY A 326 12.11 -24.49 5.71
N VAL A 327 10.94 -25.10 5.45
CA VAL A 327 10.59 -25.71 4.15
C VAL A 327 10.75 -24.72 2.97
N THR A 328 10.45 -23.45 3.19
CA THR A 328 10.65 -22.39 2.19
C THR A 328 12.12 -22.18 1.81
N SER A 329 13.05 -22.42 2.73
CA SER A 329 14.50 -22.37 2.46
C SER A 329 14.96 -23.56 1.64
N VAL A 330 14.40 -24.75 1.88
CA VAL A 330 14.66 -25.94 1.04
C VAL A 330 14.24 -25.66 -0.41
N PHE A 331 13.00 -25.22 -0.62
CA PHE A 331 12.53 -24.82 -1.95
C PHE A 331 13.36 -23.69 -2.57
N ARG A 332 13.96 -22.81 -1.76
CA ARG A 332 14.85 -21.76 -2.26
C ARG A 332 16.18 -22.34 -2.73
N TYR A 333 16.78 -23.27 -1.99
CA TYR A 333 18.04 -23.91 -2.36
C TYR A 333 17.90 -24.83 -3.57
N LEU A 334 16.79 -25.55 -3.70
CA LEU A 334 16.52 -26.41 -4.86
C LEU A 334 16.20 -25.64 -6.16
N ARG A 335 16.07 -24.30 -6.12
CA ARG A 335 15.89 -23.49 -7.34
C ARG A 335 17.19 -23.30 -8.12
N SER A 336 18.35 -23.43 -7.47
CA SER A 336 19.65 -23.21 -8.08
C SER A 336 20.64 -24.28 -7.62
N PRO A 337 21.33 -24.96 -8.55
CA PRO A 337 22.41 -25.89 -8.21
C PRO A 337 23.61 -25.18 -7.57
N THR A 338 23.69 -23.85 -7.68
CA THR A 338 24.69 -23.03 -6.98
C THR A 338 24.06 -22.28 -5.81
N LEU A 339 24.81 -22.15 -4.70
CA LEU A 339 24.35 -21.42 -3.51
C LEU A 339 24.10 -19.94 -3.85
N PRO A 340 22.87 -19.42 -3.68
CA PRO A 340 22.61 -18.00 -3.86
C PRO A 340 23.23 -17.22 -2.69
N GLU A 341 24.25 -16.39 -2.90
CA GLU A 341 24.84 -15.64 -1.79
C GLU A 341 23.85 -14.66 -1.14
N THR A 342 23.92 -14.51 0.19
CA THR A 342 23.17 -13.48 0.89
C THR A 342 23.78 -12.14 0.51
N THR A 343 22.97 -11.24 -0.03
CA THR A 343 23.32 -9.82 -0.08
C THR A 343 23.83 -9.44 1.31
N GLY A 344 25.10 -9.04 1.42
CA GLY A 344 25.65 -8.58 2.68
C GLY A 344 24.66 -7.58 3.31
N ARG A 345 24.43 -7.68 4.63
CA ARG A 345 23.67 -6.64 5.33
C ARG A 345 24.20 -5.30 4.83
N ARG A 346 23.28 -4.41 4.42
CA ARG A 346 23.57 -3.00 4.15
C ARG A 346 24.63 -2.60 5.16
N SER A 347 25.78 -2.05 4.73
CA SER A 347 26.69 -1.42 5.67
C SER A 347 25.80 -0.56 6.57
N ARG A 348 25.74 -0.90 7.86
CA ARG A 348 24.84 -0.25 8.80
C ARG A 348 25.11 1.25 8.71
N GLY A 349 24.09 2.02 8.33
CA GLY A 349 24.16 3.48 8.20
C GLY A 349 24.95 4.00 7.00
N ARG A 350 24.51 5.13 6.45
CA ARG A 350 25.43 6.06 5.77
C ARG A 350 26.49 6.41 6.83
N SER A 351 27.77 6.20 6.55
CA SER A 351 28.83 6.64 7.46
C SER A 351 28.56 8.09 7.84
N ILE A 352 28.77 8.47 9.10
CA ILE A 352 28.71 9.88 9.53
C ILE A 352 29.71 10.76 8.74
N LEU A 353 30.68 10.14 8.06
CA LEU A 353 31.61 10.81 7.17
C LEU A 353 30.98 11.22 5.82
N VAL A 354 29.87 10.61 5.38
CA VAL A 354 29.29 10.81 4.04
C VAL A 354 29.07 12.30 3.68
N PRO A 355 28.48 13.14 4.57
CA PRO A 355 28.32 14.56 4.28
C PRO A 355 29.63 15.32 4.04
N TYR A 356 30.74 14.82 4.58
CA TYR A 356 32.07 15.45 4.53
C TYR A 356 32.98 14.87 3.45
N GLN A 357 32.56 13.80 2.76
CA GLN A 357 33.41 13.11 1.77
C GLN A 357 33.75 13.98 0.57
N GLU A 358 32.83 14.84 0.13
CA GLU A 358 33.05 15.79 -0.97
C GLU A 358 34.07 16.86 -0.59
N TYR A 359 33.97 17.42 0.62
CA TYR A 359 34.96 18.35 1.16
C TYR A 359 36.35 17.72 1.23
N ILE A 360 36.44 16.50 1.78
CA ILE A 360 37.70 15.77 1.88
C ILE A 360 38.32 15.53 0.50
N LEU A 361 37.54 15.14 -0.51
CA LEU A 361 38.04 14.92 -1.86
C LEU A 361 38.49 16.21 -2.54
N ARG A 362 37.75 17.31 -2.35
CA ARG A 362 38.14 18.63 -2.87
C ARG A 362 39.51 19.03 -2.31
N ARG A 363 39.67 19.01 -0.98
CA ARG A 363 40.94 19.32 -0.30
C ARG A 363 42.06 18.35 -0.69
N TRP A 364 41.73 17.08 -0.90
CA TRP A 364 42.70 16.10 -1.38
C TRP A 364 43.20 16.41 -2.79
N ASN A 365 42.30 16.76 -3.71
CA ASN A 365 42.64 17.14 -5.08
C ASN A 365 43.36 18.50 -5.16
N GLU A 366 43.17 19.37 -4.16
CA GLU A 366 43.94 20.61 -3.95
C GLU A 366 45.36 20.37 -3.36
N GLY A 367 45.71 19.13 -2.99
CA GLY A 367 47.03 18.75 -2.49
C GLY A 367 47.14 18.49 -0.99
N CYS A 368 46.05 18.60 -0.22
CA CYS A 368 46.06 18.27 1.21
C CYS A 368 45.97 16.75 1.43
N HIS A 369 47.11 16.09 1.60
CA HIS A 369 47.18 14.64 1.76
C HIS A 369 47.32 14.18 3.22
N GLU A 370 47.22 15.10 4.19
CA GLU A 370 47.35 14.80 5.62
C GLU A 370 45.99 14.52 6.28
N GLY A 371 45.79 13.27 6.70
CA GLY A 371 44.51 12.85 7.29
C GLY A 371 44.15 13.56 8.58
N LEU A 372 45.14 14.01 9.36
CA LEU A 372 44.92 14.70 10.64
C LEU A 372 44.41 16.14 10.42
N ILE A 373 44.92 16.84 9.40
CA ILE A 373 44.46 18.17 8.99
C ILE A 373 43.01 18.07 8.53
N LEU A 374 42.73 17.14 7.60
CA LEU A 374 41.37 16.90 7.09
C LEU A 374 40.38 16.55 8.21
N PHE A 375 40.82 15.79 9.23
CA PHE A 375 39.98 15.47 10.39
C PHE A 375 39.64 16.70 11.23
N LYS A 376 40.61 17.58 11.51
CA LYS A 376 40.37 18.83 12.25
C LYS A 376 39.44 19.77 11.48
N GLU A 377 39.65 19.91 10.17
CA GLU A 377 38.81 20.75 9.31
C GLU A 377 37.34 20.30 9.32
N ILE A 378 37.07 18.99 9.18
CA ILE A 378 35.68 18.49 9.21
C ILE A 378 35.07 18.51 10.62
N GLN A 379 35.89 18.40 11.68
CA GLN A 379 35.41 18.57 13.05
C GLN A 379 34.87 19.99 13.29
N GLN A 380 35.54 21.01 12.75
CA GLN A 380 35.06 22.39 12.79
C GLN A 380 33.73 22.56 12.03
N GLN A 381 33.49 21.75 11.00
CA GLN A 381 32.22 21.68 10.27
C GLN A 381 31.15 20.78 10.96
N GLY A 382 31.39 20.37 12.20
CA GLY A 382 30.43 19.61 13.01
C GLY A 382 30.55 18.08 12.95
N TYR A 383 31.63 17.53 12.40
CA TYR A 383 31.84 16.08 12.38
C TYR A 383 32.11 15.52 13.79
N LYS A 384 31.23 14.63 14.27
CA LYS A 384 31.31 14.01 15.61
C LYS A 384 31.95 12.60 15.62
N GLY A 385 32.61 12.22 14.53
CA GLY A 385 33.17 10.87 14.40
C GLY A 385 34.63 10.74 14.82
N SER A 386 35.15 9.51 14.73
CA SER A 386 36.55 9.23 15.06
C SER A 386 37.51 9.54 13.91
N TYR A 387 38.75 9.85 14.27
CA TYR A 387 39.88 9.97 13.34
C TYR A 387 40.08 8.69 12.52
N ASP A 388 39.95 7.51 13.13
CA ASP A 388 40.08 6.21 12.46
C ASP A 388 39.18 6.06 11.23
N THR A 389 38.00 6.68 11.26
CA THR A 389 37.07 6.66 10.13
C THR A 389 37.61 7.49 8.96
N VAL A 390 38.21 8.65 9.24
CA VAL A 390 38.88 9.51 8.26
C VAL A 390 40.17 8.87 7.77
N ALA A 391 40.98 8.29 8.65
CA ALA A 391 42.21 7.59 8.30
C ALA A 391 41.94 6.38 7.38
N ARG A 392 40.86 5.63 7.64
CA ARG A 392 40.43 4.54 6.78
C ARG A 392 39.99 5.04 5.40
N TYR A 393 39.26 6.16 5.35
CA TYR A 393 38.81 6.75 4.10
C TYR A 393 39.97 7.30 3.26
N THR A 394 40.87 8.09 3.86
CA THR A 394 42.08 8.61 3.19
C THR A 394 43.03 7.51 2.74
N ARG A 395 43.09 6.37 3.45
CA ARG A 395 43.80 5.17 2.98
C ARG A 395 43.21 4.63 1.67
N CYS A 396 41.89 4.62 1.53
CA CYS A 396 41.23 4.21 0.28
C CYS A 396 41.56 5.16 -0.87
N ILE A 397 41.60 6.47 -0.62
CA ILE A 397 42.00 7.47 -1.62
C ILE A 397 43.44 7.20 -2.10
N ARG A 398 44.38 6.95 -1.17
CA ARG A 398 45.77 6.57 -1.52
C ARG A 398 45.85 5.28 -2.34
N THR A 399 45.04 4.27 -1.98
CA THR A 399 44.96 3.03 -2.75
C THR A 399 44.42 3.27 -4.16
N ALA A 400 43.43 4.15 -4.33
CA ALA A 400 42.91 4.55 -5.64
C ALA A 400 44.00 5.16 -6.52
N GLN A 401 44.88 5.98 -5.94
CA GLN A 401 46.00 6.63 -6.63
C GLN A 401 47.24 5.73 -6.77
N GLY A 402 47.18 4.45 -6.37
CA GLY A 402 48.32 3.53 -6.44
C GLY A 402 49.44 3.79 -5.43
N ILE A 403 49.22 4.61 -4.40
CA ILE A 403 50.24 5.02 -3.43
C ILE A 403 50.37 3.95 -2.33
N LYS A 404 51.56 3.32 -2.21
CA LYS A 404 51.85 2.35 -1.13
C LYS A 404 51.98 3.04 0.24
N PRO A 405 51.54 2.43 1.36
CA PRO A 405 51.42 3.07 2.69
C PRO A 405 52.70 3.60 3.35
N ARG A 406 53.89 3.50 2.73
CA ARG A 406 55.18 3.86 3.34
C ARG A 406 56.17 4.58 2.42
N LYS A 407 55.85 4.84 1.15
CA LYS A 407 56.71 5.66 0.28
C LYS A 407 56.15 7.08 0.23
N ARG A 408 56.57 7.93 1.17
CA ARG A 408 56.54 9.38 0.98
C ARG A 408 57.69 9.67 0.03
N HIS A 409 57.46 9.89 -1.27
CA HIS A 409 58.26 10.78 -2.11
C HIS A 409 57.65 10.89 -3.52
N LEU A 410 57.58 12.14 -3.99
CA LEU A 410 57.48 12.67 -5.35
C LEU A 410 56.92 11.75 -6.45
N VAL A 411 55.65 11.95 -6.80
CA VAL A 411 55.10 11.51 -8.10
C VAL A 411 54.48 12.73 -8.76
N LYS A 412 54.83 12.96 -10.04
CA LYS A 412 54.21 13.93 -10.95
C LYS A 412 52.68 13.79 -10.90
N SER A 413 51.97 14.94 -10.96
CA SER A 413 50.51 15.11 -11.02
C SER A 413 49.69 13.82 -10.80
N LEU A 414 49.33 13.55 -9.54
CA LEU A 414 48.48 12.40 -9.21
C LEU A 414 47.11 12.55 -9.89
N PRO A 415 46.49 11.43 -10.32
CA PRO A 415 45.14 11.49 -10.88
C PRO A 415 44.17 12.02 -9.82
N LYS A 416 43.25 12.90 -10.25
CA LYS A 416 42.19 13.45 -9.39
C LYS A 416 41.32 12.29 -8.89
N VAL A 417 40.76 12.42 -7.69
CA VAL A 417 39.94 11.36 -7.10
C VAL A 417 38.50 11.82 -6.93
N THR A 418 37.56 10.94 -7.26
CA THR A 418 36.12 11.18 -7.10
C THR A 418 35.42 10.06 -6.33
N GLN A 419 34.30 10.40 -5.70
CA GLN A 419 33.43 9.42 -5.05
C GLN A 419 32.52 8.75 -6.07
N PRO A 420 32.40 7.40 -6.07
CA PRO A 420 31.29 6.78 -6.77
C PRO A 420 29.99 7.23 -6.10
N LYS A 421 29.18 8.02 -6.81
CA LYS A 421 27.90 8.57 -6.31
C LYS A 421 26.87 7.51 -5.90
N LYS A 422 27.08 6.22 -6.23
CA LYS A 422 26.10 5.15 -5.99
C LYS A 422 26.68 3.94 -5.24
N LEU A 423 25.79 3.25 -4.50
CA LEU A 423 26.02 2.06 -3.64
C LEU A 423 26.57 0.83 -4.41
N CYS A 424 26.57 -0.39 -3.84
CA CYS A 424 27.05 -1.57 -4.59
C CYS A 424 25.97 -2.23 -5.46
N LEU A 425 26.42 -2.88 -6.55
CA LEU A 425 25.57 -3.51 -7.54
C LEU A 425 24.99 -4.83 -7.02
N THR A 426 23.91 -4.71 -6.24
CA THR A 426 23.13 -5.88 -5.80
C THR A 426 22.18 -6.37 -6.89
N PRO A 427 21.71 -7.64 -6.86
CA PRO A 427 20.72 -8.14 -7.82
C PRO A 427 19.49 -7.24 -7.96
N ARG A 428 18.91 -6.79 -6.84
CA ARG A 428 17.76 -5.87 -6.84
C ARG A 428 18.06 -4.53 -7.51
N ARG A 429 19.29 -4.04 -7.35
CA ARG A 429 19.72 -2.80 -7.98
C ARG A 429 19.97 -2.99 -9.47
N ALA A 430 20.54 -4.12 -9.87
CA ALA A 430 20.67 -4.48 -11.29
C ALA A 430 19.28 -4.58 -11.94
N VAL A 431 18.30 -5.19 -11.27
CA VAL A 431 16.89 -5.17 -11.73
C VAL A 431 16.37 -3.75 -11.90
N TRP A 432 16.55 -2.91 -10.88
CA TRP A 432 16.09 -1.52 -10.93
C TRP A 432 16.74 -0.73 -12.07
N LEU A 433 18.03 -0.94 -12.31
CA LEU A 433 18.81 -0.33 -13.39
C LEU A 433 18.25 -0.72 -14.76
N VAL A 434 18.05 -2.03 -14.98
CA VAL A 434 17.53 -2.58 -16.24
C VAL A 434 16.10 -2.12 -16.53
N LEU A 435 15.25 -2.11 -15.51
CA LEU A 435 13.85 -1.70 -15.66
C LEU A 435 13.66 -0.19 -15.56
N ARG A 436 14.71 0.61 -15.36
CA ARG A 436 14.58 2.07 -15.33
C ARG A 436 14.16 2.60 -16.70
N LYS A 437 13.30 3.62 -16.73
CA LYS A 437 12.91 4.26 -17.99
C LYS A 437 14.12 4.98 -18.64
N PRO A 438 14.31 4.91 -19.97
CA PRO A 438 15.46 5.51 -20.65
C PRO A 438 15.68 7.00 -20.33
N GLU A 439 14.60 7.78 -20.21
CA GLU A 439 14.65 9.23 -19.96
C GLU A 439 15.14 9.55 -18.55
N SER A 440 15.06 8.60 -17.62
CA SER A 440 15.54 8.74 -16.25
C SER A 440 16.94 8.19 -16.02
N GLN A 441 17.57 7.56 -17.03
CA GLN A 441 18.89 6.95 -16.89
C GLN A 441 19.98 8.02 -16.84
N GLN A 442 20.90 7.87 -15.89
CA GLN A 442 22.09 8.71 -15.80
C GLN A 442 23.23 8.10 -16.64
N PRO A 443 24.24 8.88 -17.07
CA PRO A 443 25.38 8.36 -17.83
C PRO A 443 26.05 7.14 -17.18
N GLU A 444 26.19 7.15 -15.85
CA GLU A 444 26.76 6.02 -15.10
C GLU A 444 25.87 4.77 -15.10
N ASP A 445 24.55 4.94 -15.26
CA ASP A 445 23.66 3.78 -15.40
C ASP A 445 23.89 3.07 -16.74
N LYS A 446 24.18 3.83 -17.80
CA LYS A 446 24.52 3.29 -19.12
C LYS A 446 25.87 2.57 -19.10
N GLU A 447 26.88 3.14 -18.43
CA GLU A 447 28.18 2.50 -18.21
C GLU A 447 28.04 1.17 -17.48
N LEU A 448 27.30 1.15 -16.36
CA LEU A 448 27.04 -0.08 -15.60
C LEU A 448 26.25 -1.11 -16.41
N MET A 449 25.28 -0.70 -17.23
CA MET A 449 24.57 -1.60 -18.14
C MET A 449 25.49 -2.20 -19.18
N ALA A 450 26.37 -1.40 -19.80
CA ALA A 450 27.32 -1.88 -20.79
C ALA A 450 28.29 -2.92 -20.20
N LEU A 451 28.79 -2.67 -18.98
CA LEU A 451 29.63 -3.63 -18.26
C LEU A 451 28.88 -4.93 -17.94
N LEU A 452 27.61 -4.85 -17.54
CA LEU A 452 26.79 -6.04 -17.28
C LEU A 452 26.58 -6.90 -18.53
N ILE A 453 26.36 -6.26 -19.68
CA ILE A 453 26.17 -6.92 -20.97
C ILE A 453 27.47 -7.58 -21.42
N ALA A 454 28.62 -6.90 -21.27
CA ALA A 454 29.92 -7.41 -21.69
C ALA A 454 30.43 -8.57 -20.84
N GLN A 455 30.09 -8.63 -19.55
CA GLN A 455 30.69 -9.60 -18.62
C GLN A 455 30.16 -11.03 -18.77
N HIS A 456 28.91 -11.24 -19.19
CA HIS A 456 28.33 -12.58 -19.28
C HIS A 456 27.14 -12.65 -20.26
N PRO A 457 27.10 -13.66 -21.17
CA PRO A 457 26.05 -13.79 -22.19
C PRO A 457 24.64 -13.92 -21.59
N ASP A 458 24.46 -14.73 -20.55
CA ASP A 458 23.17 -14.87 -19.84
C ASP A 458 22.62 -13.53 -19.31
N LEU A 459 23.50 -12.61 -18.87
CA LEU A 459 23.07 -11.30 -18.39
C LEU A 459 22.66 -10.41 -19.55
N ALA A 460 23.41 -10.43 -20.65
CA ALA A 460 23.05 -9.71 -21.87
C ALA A 460 21.67 -10.16 -22.40
N GLU A 461 21.44 -11.46 -22.47
CA GLU A 461 20.17 -12.04 -22.90
C GLU A 461 19.03 -11.66 -21.94
N ALA A 462 19.24 -11.77 -20.63
CA ALA A 462 18.25 -11.39 -19.61
C ALA A 462 17.87 -9.91 -19.68
N ILE A 463 18.85 -9.03 -19.90
CA ILE A 463 18.64 -7.58 -20.05
C ILE A 463 17.81 -7.31 -21.30
N LYS A 464 18.18 -7.91 -22.45
CA LYS A 464 17.46 -7.77 -23.72
C LYS A 464 16.01 -8.22 -23.60
N LEU A 465 15.77 -9.41 -23.04
CA LEU A 465 14.43 -9.94 -22.83
C LEU A 465 13.60 -9.06 -21.88
N ALA A 466 14.20 -8.60 -20.77
CA ALA A 466 13.52 -7.75 -19.81
C ALA A 466 13.15 -6.37 -20.38
N GLN A 467 14.06 -5.73 -21.10
CA GLN A 467 13.81 -4.42 -21.73
C GLN A 467 12.76 -4.54 -22.83
N GLY A 468 12.83 -5.58 -23.66
CA GLY A 468 11.81 -5.85 -24.69
C GLY A 468 10.41 -6.04 -24.08
N PHE A 469 10.27 -6.86 -23.04
CA PHE A 469 8.97 -7.04 -22.38
C PHE A 469 8.48 -5.75 -21.70
N ALA A 470 9.37 -5.04 -21.01
CA ALA A 470 9.03 -3.78 -20.37
C ALA A 470 8.56 -2.73 -21.39
N GLN A 471 9.16 -2.71 -22.58
CA GLN A 471 8.73 -1.87 -23.69
C GLN A 471 7.33 -2.24 -24.17
N ILE A 472 7.08 -3.53 -24.43
CA ILE A 472 5.75 -4.04 -24.83
C ILE A 472 4.66 -3.59 -23.87
N VAL A 473 4.90 -3.74 -22.56
CA VAL A 473 3.91 -3.36 -21.53
C VAL A 473 3.73 -1.84 -21.42
N ARG A 474 4.81 -1.06 -21.51
CA ARG A 474 4.76 0.41 -21.37
C ARG A 474 4.18 1.11 -22.58
N GLN A 475 4.54 0.65 -23.77
CA GLN A 475 4.12 1.22 -25.05
C GLN A 475 2.84 0.58 -25.59
N ARG A 476 2.31 -0.46 -24.92
CA ARG A 476 1.07 -1.16 -25.32
C ARG A 476 1.16 -1.73 -26.74
N LEU A 477 2.12 -2.63 -26.95
CA LEU A 477 2.44 -3.23 -28.26
C LEU A 477 2.01 -4.70 -28.31
N PRO A 478 0.71 -5.02 -28.45
CA PRO A 478 0.22 -6.40 -28.40
C PRO A 478 0.81 -7.30 -29.49
N GLU A 479 1.06 -6.75 -30.68
CA GLU A 479 1.59 -7.53 -31.81
C GLU A 479 2.99 -8.10 -31.56
N GLN A 480 3.79 -7.42 -30.73
CA GLN A 480 5.14 -7.87 -30.36
C GLN A 480 5.14 -8.94 -29.26
N LEU A 481 4.01 -9.15 -28.56
CA LEU A 481 3.93 -10.06 -27.43
C LEU A 481 4.19 -11.51 -27.85
N GLN A 482 3.58 -11.96 -28.95
CA GLN A 482 3.73 -13.34 -29.42
C GLN A 482 5.16 -13.63 -29.84
N GLN A 483 5.77 -12.73 -30.61
CA GLN A 483 7.16 -12.85 -31.02
C GLN A 483 8.10 -12.89 -29.80
N TRP A 484 7.88 -12.00 -28.82
CA TRP A 484 8.67 -11.98 -27.59
C TRP A 484 8.56 -13.29 -26.80
N LEU A 485 7.35 -13.86 -26.70
CA LEU A 485 7.13 -15.14 -26.03
C LEU A 485 7.90 -16.27 -26.71
N THR A 486 7.93 -16.33 -28.05
CA THR A 486 8.70 -17.33 -28.80
C THR A 486 10.20 -17.21 -28.50
N VAL A 487 10.74 -15.99 -28.51
CA VAL A 487 12.17 -15.74 -28.20
C VAL A 487 12.49 -16.13 -26.75
N ALA A 488 11.60 -15.80 -25.79
CA ALA A 488 11.79 -16.14 -24.39
C ALA A 488 11.72 -17.65 -24.10
N ASP A 489 11.01 -18.43 -24.94
CA ASP A 489 10.96 -19.89 -24.85
C ASP A 489 12.23 -20.57 -25.36
N SER A 490 12.82 -20.03 -26.42
CA SER A 490 14.12 -20.47 -26.93
C SER A 490 15.29 -20.03 -26.06
N SER A 491 15.04 -19.23 -25.01
CA SER A 491 16.09 -18.70 -24.14
C SER A 491 16.79 -19.79 -23.35
N ASN A 492 18.11 -19.64 -23.19
CA ASN A 492 18.91 -20.51 -22.31
C ASN A 492 18.51 -20.32 -20.83
N LEU A 493 17.89 -19.18 -20.50
CA LEU A 493 17.50 -18.81 -19.14
C LEU A 493 16.22 -19.53 -18.70
N ARG A 494 16.36 -20.55 -17.85
CA ARG A 494 15.22 -21.28 -17.24
C ARG A 494 14.20 -20.34 -16.58
N ALA A 495 14.65 -19.24 -15.99
CA ALA A 495 13.79 -18.25 -15.35
C ALA A 495 12.84 -17.57 -16.37
N PHE A 496 13.36 -17.17 -17.55
CA PHE A 496 12.56 -16.55 -18.61
C PHE A 496 11.64 -17.55 -19.31
N ARG A 497 12.10 -18.78 -19.58
CA ARG A 497 11.22 -19.85 -20.11
C ARG A 497 10.02 -20.11 -19.19
N ARG A 498 10.24 -20.17 -17.87
CA ARG A 498 9.16 -20.31 -16.89
C ARG A 498 8.24 -19.09 -16.86
N PHE A 499 8.81 -17.89 -16.98
CA PHE A 499 8.03 -16.65 -17.01
C PHE A 499 7.13 -16.60 -18.26
N ALA A 500 7.68 -16.92 -19.44
CA ALA A 500 6.94 -17.00 -20.71
C ALA A 500 5.82 -18.05 -20.66
N LYS A 501 6.10 -19.26 -20.17
CA LYS A 501 5.07 -20.29 -19.96
C LYS A 501 3.90 -19.78 -19.12
N ARG A 502 4.18 -19.11 -18.00
CA ARG A 502 3.15 -18.56 -17.12
C ARG A 502 2.37 -17.40 -17.74
N LEU A 503 2.97 -16.65 -18.66
CA LEU A 503 2.24 -15.62 -19.41
C LEU A 503 1.31 -16.28 -20.44
N ARG A 504 1.71 -17.39 -21.08
CA ARG A 504 0.82 -18.14 -21.99
C ARG A 504 -0.39 -18.75 -21.28
N GLU A 505 -0.19 -19.27 -20.06
CA GLU A 505 -1.28 -19.77 -19.22
C GLU A 505 -2.34 -18.71 -18.89
N ASP A 506 -2.07 -17.42 -19.15
CA ASP A 506 -2.98 -16.29 -18.94
C ASP A 506 -2.94 -15.33 -20.15
N TYR A 507 -2.73 -15.88 -21.36
CA TYR A 507 -2.36 -15.11 -22.55
C TYR A 507 -3.37 -14.01 -22.89
N ASP A 508 -4.66 -14.37 -22.92
CA ASP A 508 -5.72 -13.43 -23.30
C ASP A 508 -5.77 -12.24 -22.35
N ALA A 509 -5.61 -12.48 -21.05
CA ALA A 509 -5.58 -11.41 -20.05
C ALA A 509 -4.33 -10.54 -20.19
N VAL A 510 -3.17 -11.13 -20.48
CA VAL A 510 -1.92 -10.39 -20.71
C VAL A 510 -2.03 -9.55 -21.98
N LYS A 511 -2.56 -10.13 -23.08
CA LYS A 511 -2.79 -9.43 -24.34
C LYS A 511 -3.77 -8.27 -24.15
N ALA A 512 -4.88 -8.48 -23.45
CA ALA A 512 -5.82 -7.41 -23.10
C ALA A 512 -5.16 -6.33 -22.23
N GLY A 513 -4.32 -6.72 -21.26
CA GLY A 513 -3.54 -5.80 -20.42
C GLY A 513 -2.62 -4.87 -21.20
N VAL A 514 -2.01 -5.35 -22.29
CA VAL A 514 -1.16 -4.54 -23.18
C VAL A 514 -1.92 -3.92 -24.36
N THR A 515 -3.23 -4.15 -24.50
CA THR A 515 -4.06 -3.59 -25.59
C THR A 515 -4.99 -2.50 -25.08
N MET A 516 -5.78 -2.80 -24.04
CA MET A 516 -6.83 -1.93 -23.52
C MET A 516 -6.23 -0.77 -22.71
N SER A 517 -7.02 0.28 -22.46
CA SER A 517 -6.64 1.39 -21.56
C SER A 517 -6.83 1.04 -20.08
N VAL A 518 -7.74 0.11 -19.78
CA VAL A 518 -8.11 -0.34 -18.43
C VAL A 518 -6.90 -0.79 -17.61
N SER A 519 -6.87 -0.44 -16.31
CA SER A 519 -5.80 -0.86 -15.38
C SER A 519 -6.28 -0.87 -13.93
N ASN A 520 -5.52 -1.53 -13.05
CA ASN A 520 -5.76 -1.51 -11.60
C ASN A 520 -5.27 -0.23 -10.90
N GLY A 521 -4.87 0.83 -11.63
CA GLY A 521 -4.45 2.09 -11.02
C GLY A 521 -5.46 2.67 -10.01
N PRO A 522 -6.74 2.85 -10.40
CA PRO A 522 -7.79 3.29 -9.47
C PRO A 522 -8.01 2.31 -8.31
N VAL A 523 -7.85 1.01 -8.58
CA VAL A 523 -7.99 -0.06 -7.58
C VAL A 523 -6.95 0.10 -6.47
N GLU A 524 -5.69 0.33 -6.83
CA GLU A 524 -4.62 0.53 -5.86
C GLU A 524 -4.82 1.82 -5.05
N GLY A 525 -5.31 2.90 -5.68
CA GLY A 525 -5.68 4.14 -5.00
C GLY A 525 -6.71 3.89 -3.88
N HIS A 526 -7.78 3.18 -4.20
CA HIS A 526 -8.82 2.82 -3.23
C HIS A 526 -8.34 1.81 -2.18
N ILE A 527 -7.49 0.85 -2.54
CA ILE A 527 -6.87 -0.05 -1.57
C ILE A 527 -6.01 0.74 -0.56
N ASN A 528 -5.32 1.78 -1.00
CA ASN A 528 -4.57 2.66 -0.10
C ASN A 528 -5.51 3.48 0.81
N ARG A 529 -6.63 3.99 0.28
CA ARG A 529 -7.70 4.61 1.10
C ARG A 529 -8.28 3.61 2.11
N LEU A 530 -8.51 2.36 1.72
CA LEU A 530 -8.97 1.29 2.62
C LEU A 530 -7.94 1.01 3.73
N LYS A 531 -6.64 0.95 3.39
CA LYS A 531 -5.56 0.83 4.39
C LYS A 531 -5.59 1.97 5.41
N MET A 532 -5.85 3.21 4.96
CA MET A 532 -6.00 4.37 5.84
C MET A 532 -7.21 4.20 6.78
N LEU A 533 -8.39 3.87 6.26
CA LEU A 533 -9.60 3.64 7.07
C LEU A 533 -9.40 2.54 8.12
N LYS A 534 -8.70 1.46 7.75
CA LYS A 534 -8.35 0.38 8.68
C LYS A 534 -7.41 0.85 9.79
N ARG A 535 -6.41 1.69 9.45
CA ARG A 535 -5.45 2.24 10.43
C ARG A 535 -6.13 3.20 11.40
N GLN A 536 -7.04 4.05 10.95
CA GLN A 536 -7.87 4.89 11.83
C GLN A 536 -8.64 4.06 12.88
N MET A 537 -8.98 2.82 12.55
CA MET A 537 -9.72 1.91 13.43
C MET A 537 -8.84 0.87 14.13
N TYR A 538 -7.52 1.02 14.06
CA TYR A 538 -6.53 0.10 14.64
C TYR A 538 -6.74 -1.37 14.21
N GLY A 539 -7.27 -1.61 13.00
CA GLY A 539 -7.55 -2.96 12.49
C GLY A 539 -8.66 -3.72 13.24
N ARG A 540 -9.48 -3.04 14.05
CA ARG A 540 -10.59 -3.64 14.82
C ARG A 540 -11.95 -3.57 14.13
N ALA A 541 -12.01 -2.99 12.93
CA ALA A 541 -13.23 -2.93 12.13
C ALA A 541 -13.55 -4.30 11.55
N LYS A 542 -14.74 -4.83 11.87
CA LYS A 542 -15.34 -5.96 11.16
C LYS A 542 -15.79 -5.53 9.76
N ILE A 543 -16.01 -6.50 8.86
CA ILE A 543 -16.34 -6.26 7.45
C ILE A 543 -17.55 -5.33 7.26
N ASP A 544 -18.61 -5.53 8.04
CA ASP A 544 -19.86 -4.75 8.02
C ASP A 544 -19.66 -3.25 8.23
N LEU A 545 -18.72 -2.89 9.10
CA LEU A 545 -18.39 -1.51 9.42
C LEU A 545 -17.33 -0.96 8.46
N LEU A 546 -16.38 -1.79 8.07
CA LEU A 546 -15.32 -1.41 7.14
C LEU A 546 -15.89 -1.10 5.76
N GLU A 547 -16.81 -1.93 5.27
CA GLU A 547 -17.51 -1.75 4.00
C GLU A 547 -18.29 -0.44 3.97
N ARG A 548 -19.14 -0.18 4.98
CA ARG A 548 -19.86 1.09 5.07
C ARG A 548 -18.95 2.30 5.04
N ARG A 549 -17.84 2.26 5.79
CA ARG A 549 -16.87 3.36 5.75
C ARG A 549 -16.18 3.47 4.40
N PHE A 550 -15.87 2.36 3.75
CA PHE A 550 -15.20 2.36 2.45
C PHE A 550 -16.08 2.90 1.33
N LEU A 551 -17.36 2.50 1.32
CA LEU A 551 -18.33 2.90 0.31
C LEU A 551 -18.85 4.33 0.53
N LEU A 552 -18.99 4.76 1.78
CA LEU A 552 -19.66 6.03 2.09
C LEU A 552 -18.72 7.16 2.51
N ALA A 553 -17.53 6.89 3.06
CA ALA A 553 -16.67 7.96 3.61
C ALA A 553 -15.91 8.69 2.48
N ILE A 554 -16.56 9.65 1.83
CA ILE A 554 -15.97 10.50 0.79
C ILE A 554 -14.65 11.11 1.28
#